data_AF-A0A1S2Q9X7-F1
#
_entry.id   AF-A0A1S2Q9X7-F1
#
_cell.length_a   1.000
_cell.length_b   1.000
_cell.length_c   1.000
_cell.angle_alpha   90.00
_cell.angle_beta   90.00
_cell.angle_gamma   90.00
#
_symmetry.space_group_name_H-M   'P 1'
#
loop_
_entity.id
_entity.type
_entity.pdbx_description
1 polymer ?
#
loop_
_entity_poly.entity_id
_entity_poly.type
_entity_poly.pdbx_seq_one_letter_code
_entity_poly.pdbx_strand_id
1 'polypeptide(L)'
;MSLTADCNPEPDKASLTTERLAAQLASMLPEAAVVQVRLQGPRTLWPHLGLTAMNDRGHALRIPRAKALTIARWIIRSFPQAGWAASGGHVFDLRTGQLRGLEA
;
A
#
# COMPACT_ATOMS: atom_id res chain seq x y z
N MET A 1 43.21 3.77 -5.83
CA MET A 1 42.41 3.60 -4.60
C MET A 1 41.75 4.94 -4.30
N SER A 2 40.44 5.07 -4.56
CA SER A 2 39.67 6.27 -4.23
C SER A 2 38.29 5.89 -3.74
N LEU A 3 37.89 6.57 -2.66
CA LEU A 3 36.79 6.31 -1.74
C LEU A 3 35.40 6.60 -2.33
N THR A 4 34.47 5.70 -1.98
CA THR A 4 33.04 5.92 -1.62
C THR A 4 32.31 7.10 -2.29
N ALA A 5 31.53 6.78 -3.33
CA ALA A 5 30.32 7.55 -3.62
C ALA A 5 29.20 6.98 -2.73
N ASP A 6 28.97 7.65 -1.60
CA ASP A 6 27.79 7.48 -0.76
C ASP A 6 26.53 7.66 -1.62
N CYS A 7 25.79 6.56 -1.83
CA CYS A 7 24.43 6.62 -2.34
C CYS A 7 23.54 7.22 -1.27
N ASN A 8 23.43 8.55 -1.26
CA ASN A 8 22.41 9.27 -0.50
C ASN A 8 21.03 8.90 -1.08
N PRO A 9 20.10 8.28 -0.33
CA PRO A 9 18.76 8.06 -0.85
C PRO A 9 18.02 9.40 -0.79
N GLU A 10 17.66 9.98 -1.95
CA GLU A 10 16.83 11.19 -1.97
C GLU A 10 15.47 10.91 -1.27
N PRO A 11 15.21 11.46 -0.07
CA PRO A 11 14.00 11.13 0.69
C PRO A 11 12.74 11.81 0.14
N ASP A 12 12.87 12.75 -0.79
CA ASP A 12 11.81 13.72 -1.10
C ASP A 12 10.81 13.26 -2.17
N LYS A 13 11.29 12.65 -3.27
CA LYS A 13 10.42 12.27 -4.40
C LYS A 13 9.50 11.09 -4.09
N ALA A 14 9.98 10.16 -3.29
CA ALA A 14 9.19 9.01 -2.85
C ALA A 14 8.03 9.47 -1.95
N SER A 15 8.28 10.39 -1.01
CA SER A 15 7.25 10.94 -0.11
C SER A 15 6.16 11.70 -0.89
N LEU A 16 6.55 12.55 -1.84
CA LEU A 16 5.60 13.29 -2.69
C LEU A 16 4.70 12.35 -3.52
N THR A 17 5.25 11.23 -3.99
CA THR A 17 4.49 10.25 -4.78
C THR A 17 3.48 9.50 -3.90
N THR A 18 3.88 9.16 -2.67
CA THR A 18 3.01 8.45 -1.72
C THR A 18 1.92 9.34 -1.14
N GLU A 19 2.22 10.62 -0.88
CA GLU A 19 1.24 11.61 -0.43
C GLU A 19 0.22 11.90 -1.53
N ARG A 20 0.66 12.02 -2.78
CA ARG A 20 -0.25 12.16 -3.92
C ARG A 20 -1.14 10.94 -4.11
N LEU A 21 -0.59 9.74 -3.94
CA LEU A 21 -1.38 8.51 -3.95
C LEU A 21 -2.42 8.52 -2.82
N ALA A 22 -2.03 8.90 -1.61
CA ALA A 22 -2.93 9.00 -0.46
C ALA A 22 -4.10 9.95 -0.74
N ALA A 23 -3.81 11.16 -1.25
CA ALA A 23 -4.83 12.14 -1.63
C ALA A 23 -5.78 11.61 -2.71
N GLN A 24 -5.26 10.96 -3.75
CA GLN A 24 -6.07 10.35 -4.80
C GLN A 24 -6.97 9.25 -4.24
N LEU A 25 -6.44 8.36 -3.41
CA LEU A 25 -7.20 7.28 -2.81
C LEU A 25 -8.25 7.78 -1.80
N ALA A 26 -7.94 8.81 -1.02
CA ALA A 26 -8.90 9.47 -0.13
C ALA A 26 -10.06 10.08 -0.93
N SER A 27 -9.79 10.71 -2.08
CA SER A 27 -10.86 11.21 -2.96
C SER A 27 -11.72 10.09 -3.54
N MET A 28 -11.12 8.92 -3.84
CA MET A 28 -11.85 7.77 -4.37
C MET A 28 -12.62 7.01 -3.31
N LEU A 29 -12.18 7.06 -2.05
CA LEU A 29 -12.73 6.34 -0.91
C LEU A 29 -12.94 7.33 0.25
N PRO A 30 -13.91 8.26 0.16
CA PRO A 30 -14.05 9.36 1.11
C PRO A 30 -14.35 8.88 2.54
N GLU A 31 -14.96 7.70 2.68
CA GLU A 31 -15.28 7.10 3.97
C GLU A 31 -14.13 6.25 4.54
N ALA A 32 -13.10 5.96 3.76
CA ALA A 32 -11.99 5.12 4.20
C ALA A 32 -10.93 5.95 4.91
N ALA A 33 -10.50 5.47 6.07
CA ALA A 33 -9.33 5.99 6.78
C ALA A 33 -8.07 5.21 6.42
N VAL A 34 -8.19 3.90 6.29
CA VAL A 34 -7.06 3.01 5.98
C VAL A 34 -7.44 1.94 4.97
N VAL A 35 -6.43 1.43 4.27
CA VAL A 35 -6.58 0.36 3.29
C VAL A 35 -5.58 -0.75 3.61
N GLN A 36 -6.09 -1.93 3.89
CA GLN A 36 -5.29 -3.13 4.05
C GLN A 36 -5.12 -3.83 2.70
N VAL A 37 -3.87 -4.03 2.28
CA VAL A 37 -3.51 -4.76 1.06
C VAL A 37 -2.81 -6.05 1.44
N ARG A 38 -3.29 -7.17 0.90
CA ARG A 38 -2.71 -8.49 1.14
C ARG A 38 -2.42 -9.19 -0.17
N LEU A 39 -1.24 -9.82 -0.22
CA LEU A 39 -0.86 -10.72 -1.29
C LEU A 39 -0.88 -12.15 -0.71
N GLN A 40 -1.92 -12.93 -1.00
CA GLN A 40 -1.97 -14.32 -0.55
C GLN A 40 -1.22 -15.21 -1.56
N GLY A 41 -0.17 -15.91 -1.13
CA GLY A 41 0.52 -16.96 -1.91
C GLY A 41 0.51 -18.33 -1.17
N PRO A 42 1.05 -19.43 -1.73
CA PRO A 42 1.17 -19.83 -3.13
C PRO A 42 0.25 -21.05 -3.43
N ARG A 43 -0.95 -21.13 -2.83
CA ARG A 43 -1.88 -22.26 -3.11
C ARG A 43 -2.36 -22.29 -4.57
N THR A 44 -2.10 -21.24 -5.33
CA THR A 44 -2.41 -21.06 -6.74
C THR A 44 -1.22 -20.41 -7.45
N LEU A 45 -1.03 -20.72 -8.74
CA LEU A 45 0.07 -20.23 -9.59
C LEU A 45 0.23 -18.69 -9.63
N TRP A 46 -0.79 -17.95 -9.21
CA TRP A 46 -0.78 -16.50 -9.17
C TRP A 46 -1.25 -16.02 -7.79
N PRO A 47 -0.49 -15.13 -7.14
CA PRO A 47 -0.88 -14.61 -5.84
C PRO A 47 -2.23 -13.89 -5.92
N HIS A 48 -3.12 -14.21 -4.99
CA HIS A 48 -4.42 -13.54 -4.90
C HIS A 48 -4.26 -12.20 -4.21
N LEU A 49 -4.60 -11.14 -4.94
CA LEU A 49 -4.60 -9.78 -4.44
C LEU A 49 -5.92 -9.49 -3.72
N GLY A 50 -5.80 -9.14 -2.44
CA GLY A 50 -6.90 -8.74 -1.57
C GLY A 50 -6.74 -7.29 -1.12
N LEU A 51 -7.86 -6.58 -1.04
CA LEU A 51 -7.92 -5.25 -0.46
C LEU A 51 -9.17 -5.11 0.40
N THR A 52 -8.97 -4.58 1.60
CA THR A 52 -10.01 -4.25 2.56
C THR A 52 -9.84 -2.79 2.94
N ALA A 53 -10.83 -1.94 2.67
CA ALA A 53 -10.82 -0.58 3.21
C ALA A 53 -11.57 -0.54 4.54
N MET A 54 -11.09 0.26 5.47
CA MET A 54 -11.73 0.47 6.76
C MET A 54 -11.94 1.96 6.99
N ASN A 55 -13.06 2.32 7.59
CA ASN A 55 -13.30 3.68 8.05
C ASN A 55 -12.58 3.97 9.37
N ASP A 56 -12.69 5.21 9.84
CA ASP A 56 -12.17 5.69 11.13
C ASP A 56 -12.76 4.95 12.34
N ARG A 57 -13.96 4.38 12.20
CA ARG A 57 -14.64 3.55 13.21
C ARG A 57 -14.24 2.08 13.16
N GLY A 58 -13.33 1.68 12.27
CA GLY A 58 -12.87 0.29 12.10
C GLY A 58 -13.84 -0.62 11.34
N HIS A 59 -14.90 -0.09 10.71
CA HIS A 59 -15.80 -0.87 9.88
C HIS A 59 -15.23 -1.07 8.48
N ALA A 60 -15.32 -2.31 7.99
CA ALA A 60 -14.94 -2.63 6.62
C ALA A 60 -15.93 -2.03 5.61
N LEU A 61 -15.40 -1.31 4.63
CA LEU A 61 -16.18 -0.70 3.57
C LEU A 61 -16.27 -1.63 2.37
N ARG A 62 -17.47 -1.75 1.79
CA ARG A 62 -17.69 -2.56 0.60
C ARG A 62 -17.20 -1.81 -0.63
N ILE A 63 -16.11 -2.29 -1.22
CA ILE A 63 -15.56 -1.75 -2.47
C ILE A 63 -15.80 -2.77 -3.60
N PRO A 64 -16.23 -2.33 -4.80
CA PRO A 64 -16.30 -3.20 -5.96
C PRO A 64 -14.94 -3.85 -6.25
N ARG A 65 -14.94 -5.15 -6.58
CA ARG A 65 -13.70 -5.93 -6.75
C ARG A 65 -12.72 -5.32 -7.76
N ALA A 66 -13.21 -4.78 -8.86
CA ALA A 66 -12.36 -4.12 -9.85
C ALA A 66 -11.61 -2.91 -9.26
N LYS A 67 -12.31 -2.06 -8.50
CA LYS A 67 -11.72 -0.88 -7.82
C LYS A 67 -10.73 -1.31 -6.75
N ALA A 68 -11.07 -2.35 -5.97
CA ALA A 68 -10.17 -2.93 -4.98
C ALA A 68 -8.86 -3.45 -5.60
N LEU A 69 -8.93 -4.17 -6.73
CA LEU A 69 -7.74 -4.66 -7.42
C LEU A 69 -6.90 -3.52 -8.02
N THR A 70 -7.54 -2.50 -8.59
CA THR A 70 -6.83 -1.32 -9.14
C THR A 70 -6.06 -0.60 -8.03
N ILE A 71 -6.71 -0.29 -6.92
CA ILE A 71 -6.08 0.41 -5.79
C ILE A 71 -4.93 -0.42 -5.21
N ALA A 72 -5.15 -1.72 -5.00
CA ALA A 72 -4.12 -2.60 -4.48
C ALA A 72 -2.88 -2.66 -5.38
N ARG A 73 -3.06 -2.69 -6.71
CA ARG A 73 -1.94 -2.64 -7.67
C ARG A 73 -1.19 -1.31 -7.63
N TRP A 74 -1.90 -0.19 -7.46
CA TRP A 74 -1.26 1.11 -7.32
C TRP A 74 -0.38 1.17 -6.07
N ILE A 75 -0.91 0.72 -4.93
CA ILE A 75 -0.16 0.67 -3.66
C ILE A 75 1.06 -0.24 -3.79
N ILE A 76 0.91 -1.47 -4.32
CA ILE A 76 2.05 -2.38 -4.49
C ILE A 76 3.15 -1.76 -5.37
N ARG A 77 2.77 -1.10 -6.46
CA ARG A 77 3.74 -0.47 -7.37
C ARG A 77 4.42 0.75 -6.75
N SER A 78 3.74 1.48 -5.86
CA SER A 78 4.31 2.62 -5.15
C SER A 78 5.26 2.23 -4.01
N PHE A 79 5.18 0.98 -3.52
CA PHE A 79 6.04 0.47 -2.45
C PHE A 79 6.68 -0.87 -2.83
N PRO A 80 7.57 -0.94 -3.84
CA PRO A 80 8.20 -2.19 -4.25
C PRO A 80 9.06 -2.82 -3.14
N GLN A 81 9.61 -2.01 -2.24
CA GLN A 81 10.47 -2.43 -1.13
C GLN A 81 9.73 -3.05 0.07
N ALA A 82 8.39 -3.07 0.08
CA ALA A 82 7.62 -3.51 1.24
C ALA A 82 7.62 -5.03 1.49
N GLY A 83 8.23 -5.84 0.62
CA GLY A 83 8.30 -7.30 0.86
C GLY A 83 6.95 -8.01 0.85
N TRP A 84 6.06 -7.61 -0.07
CA TRP A 84 4.64 -8.04 -0.16
C TRP A 84 4.38 -9.55 -0.05
N ALA A 85 5.30 -10.39 -0.51
CA ALA A 85 5.16 -11.84 -0.48
C ALA A 85 5.53 -12.48 0.86
N ALA A 86 6.34 -11.79 1.69
CA ALA A 86 6.78 -12.27 2.99
C ALA A 86 5.86 -11.78 4.13
N SER A 87 5.15 -10.68 3.93
CA SER A 87 4.25 -10.09 4.92
C SER A 87 2.84 -10.69 4.86
N GLY A 88 2.19 -10.90 6.02
CA GLY A 88 0.76 -11.24 6.12
C GLY A 88 -0.20 -10.17 5.58
N GLY A 89 0.34 -9.00 5.20
CA GLY A 89 -0.32 -7.86 4.60
C GLY A 89 0.39 -6.56 4.92
N HIS A 90 -0.07 -5.45 4.33
CA HIS A 90 0.27 -4.10 4.76
C HIS A 90 -0.98 -3.25 4.96
N VAL A 91 -0.92 -2.30 5.89
CA VAL A 91 -1.90 -1.23 6.04
C VAL A 91 -1.32 0.04 5.45
N PHE A 92 -2.05 0.64 4.52
CA PHE A 92 -1.78 1.95 3.97
C PHE A 92 -2.73 2.97 4.60
N ASP A 93 -2.17 3.98 5.26
CA ASP A 93 -2.94 5.08 5.86
C ASP A 93 -3.23 6.13 4.79
N LEU A 94 -4.52 6.42 4.56
CA LEU A 94 -4.95 7.37 3.53
C LEU A 94 -4.75 8.84 3.95
N ARG A 95 -4.54 9.10 5.24
CA ARG A 95 -4.33 10.44 5.79
C ARG A 95 -2.85 10.80 5.78
N THR A 96 -1.98 9.84 6.09
CA THR A 96 -0.53 10.09 6.22
C THR A 96 0.28 9.57 5.03
N GLY A 97 -0.30 8.76 4.15
CA GLY A 97 0.41 8.13 3.04
C GLY A 97 1.47 7.12 3.48
N GLN A 98 1.40 6.64 4.72
CA GLN A 98 2.38 5.70 5.26
C GLN A 98 1.91 4.26 5.06
N LEU A 99 2.87 3.39 4.72
CA LEU A 99 2.66 1.94 4.66
C LEU A 99 3.26 1.30 5.92
N ARG A 100 2.48 0.44 6.58
CA ARG A 100 2.91 -0.33 7.76
C ARG A 100 2.68 -1.81 7.51
N GLY A 101 3.61 -2.67 7.94
CA GLY A 101 3.41 -4.11 7.90
C GLY A 101 2.28 -4.54 8.83
N LEU A 102 1.47 -5.50 8.39
CA LEU A 102 0.70 -6.32 9.32
C LEU A 102 1.60 -7.44 9.77
N GLU A 103 2.18 -7.29 10.96
CA GLU A 103 2.76 -8.41 11.69
C GLU A 103 1.70 -9.52 11.76
N ALA A 104 2.08 -10.72 11.32
CA ALA A 104 1.21 -11.89 11.27
C ALA A 104 1.10 -12.54 12.65
#